data_AF-A0A2E2WYB7-F1
#
_entry.id   AF-A0A2E2WYB7-F1
#
_cell.length_a   1.000
_cell.length_b   1.000
_cell.length_c   1.000
_cell.angle_alpha   90.00
_cell.angle_beta   90.00
_cell.angle_gamma   90.00
#
_symmetry.space_group_name_H-M   'P 1'
#
loop_
_entity.id
_entity.type
_entity.pdbx_description
1 polymer ?
#
loop_
_entity_poly.entity_id
_entity_poly.type
_entity_poly.pdbx_seq_one_letter_code
_entity_poly.pdbx_strand_id
1 'polypeptide(L)' 'MDEDRITRDDLEAELRAVVGDPEGPVASRRPTLVVVAAVTVGVVVAVAYMVGRRAGRLRSTVVEVRRF' A
#
# COMPACT_ATOMS: atom_id res chain seq x y z
N MET A 1 -37.33 -13.93 -12.28
CA MET A 1 -36.23 -14.91 -12.12
C MET A 1 -35.07 -14.51 -13.04
N ASP A 2 -34.69 -13.23 -13.04
CA ASP A 2 -33.46 -12.73 -13.67
C ASP A 2 -32.82 -11.67 -12.74
N GLU A 3 -33.01 -11.81 -11.42
CA GLU A 3 -32.50 -10.86 -10.42
C GLU A 3 -31.03 -11.13 -9.99
N ASP A 4 -30.37 -12.13 -10.59
CA ASP A 4 -28.97 -12.51 -10.31
C ASP A 4 -27.99 -12.18 -11.44
N ARG A 5 -28.45 -11.57 -12.55
CA ARG A 5 -27.55 -11.27 -13.67
C ARG A 5 -26.86 -9.92 -13.43
N ILE A 6 -25.67 -9.98 -12.85
CA ILE A 6 -24.77 -8.83 -12.73
C ILE A 6 -24.59 -8.20 -14.12
N THR A 7 -25.14 -7.01 -14.30
CA THR A 7 -25.04 -6.26 -15.56
C THR A 7 -23.77 -5.41 -15.55
N ARG A 8 -23.27 -5.06 -16.74
CA ARG A 8 -22.08 -4.21 -16.89
C ARG A 8 -22.22 -2.88 -16.14
N ASP A 9 -23.44 -2.34 -16.11
CA ASP A 9 -23.78 -1.11 -15.41
C ASP A 9 -23.70 -1.26 -13.88
N ASP A 10 -24.07 -2.43 -13.33
CA ASP A 10 -23.93 -2.71 -11.90
C ASP A 10 -22.45 -2.83 -11.50
N LEU A 11 -21.64 -3.46 -12.34
CA LEU A 11 -20.18 -3.50 -12.15
C LEU A 11 -19.57 -2.11 -12.23
N GLU A 12 -20.03 -1.26 -13.15
CA GLU A 12 -19.55 0.11 -13.28
C GLU A 12 -19.96 0.98 -12.09
N ALA A 13 -21.18 0.80 -11.57
CA ALA A 13 -21.66 1.47 -10.38
C ALA A 13 -20.89 1.06 -9.12
N GLU A 14 -20.70 -0.24 -8.88
CA GLU A 14 -19.95 -0.76 -7.74
C GLU A 14 -18.47 -0.40 -7.84
N LEU A 15 -17.87 -0.53 -9.03
CA LEU A 15 -16.49 -0.12 -9.27
C LEU A 15 -16.30 1.37 -9.02
N ARG A 16 -17.26 2.21 -9.43
CA ARG A 16 -17.24 3.66 -9.21
C ARG A 16 -17.49 4.03 -7.74
N ALA A 17 -18.24 3.23 -7.00
CA ALA A 17 -18.44 3.37 -5.56
C ALA A 17 -17.20 2.97 -4.74
N VAL A 18 -16.53 1.88 -5.13
CA VAL A 18 -15.38 1.31 -4.41
C VAL A 18 -14.06 2.01 -4.76
N VAL A 19 -13.83 2.30 -6.06
CA VAL A 19 -12.58 2.92 -6.55
C VAL A 19 -12.68 4.45 -6.56
N GLY A 20 -13.89 5.00 -6.55
CA GLY A 20 -14.15 6.42 -6.71
C GLY A 20 -14.04 6.84 -8.17
N ASP A 21 -15.01 7.66 -8.59
CA ASP A 21 -15.18 8.17 -9.95
C ASP A 21 -13.86 8.63 -10.64
N PRO A 22 -13.32 7.92 -11.66
CA PRO A 22 -12.10 8.32 -12.35
C PRO A 22 -12.20 9.67 -13.10
N GLU A 23 -13.40 10.23 -13.25
CA GLU A 23 -13.68 11.44 -14.05
C GLU A 23 -14.19 12.62 -13.20
N GLY A 24 -14.40 12.42 -11.89
CA GLY A 24 -14.63 13.50 -10.92
C GLY A 24 -13.35 14.28 -10.58
N PRO A 25 -13.29 15.08 -9.49
CA PRO A 25 -12.16 15.95 -9.07
C PRO A 25 -10.77 15.26 -9.01
N VAL A 26 -10.77 13.95 -9.17
CA VAL A 26 -9.66 13.03 -9.33
C VAL A 26 -8.77 13.36 -10.54
N ALA A 27 -9.28 13.92 -11.65
CA ALA A 27 -8.43 14.32 -12.78
C ALA A 27 -7.41 15.42 -12.40
N SER A 28 -7.79 16.39 -11.56
CA SER A 28 -6.87 17.38 -10.98
C SER A 28 -6.12 16.87 -9.73
N ARG A 29 -6.60 15.78 -9.10
CA ARG A 29 -6.00 15.19 -7.88
C ARG A 29 -5.17 13.92 -8.15
N ARG A 30 -5.03 13.47 -9.41
CA ARG A 30 -4.10 12.42 -9.83
C ARG A 30 -2.71 12.58 -9.19
N PRO A 31 -2.06 13.76 -9.23
CA PRO A 31 -0.78 13.94 -8.54
C PRO A 31 -0.90 13.79 -7.02
N THR A 32 -1.97 14.29 -6.40
CA THR A 32 -2.18 14.17 -4.95
C THR A 32 -2.38 12.72 -4.50
N LEU A 33 -3.17 11.93 -5.23
CA LEU A 33 -3.37 10.51 -4.93
C LEU A 33 -2.09 9.69 -5.10
N VAL A 34 -1.33 9.96 -6.17
CA VAL A 34 -0.02 9.32 -6.38
C VAL A 34 0.94 9.68 -5.25
N VAL A 35 0.97 10.95 -4.81
CA VAL A 35 1.80 11.39 -3.68
C VAL A 35 1.38 10.69 -2.40
N VAL A 36 0.09 10.62 -2.09
CA VAL A 36 -0.41 9.94 -0.88
C VAL A 36 -0.05 8.45 -0.91
N ALA A 37 -0.23 7.78 -2.04
CA ALA A 37 0.14 6.38 -2.21
C ALA A 37 1.66 6.16 -2.02
N ALA A 38 2.48 6.98 -2.67
CA ALA A 38 3.94 6.92 -2.55
C ALA A 38 4.42 7.16 -1.11
N VAL A 39 3.86 8.15 -0.43
CA VAL A 39 4.16 8.44 0.99
C VAL A 39 3.76 7.25 1.87
N THR A 40 2.58 6.67 1.65
CA THR A 40 2.11 5.53 2.44
C THR A 40 3.05 4.33 2.29
N VAL A 41 3.44 3.99 1.06
CA VAL A 41 4.42 2.91 0.80
C VAL A 41 5.76 3.23 1.47
N GLY A 42 6.23 4.47 1.36
CA GLY A 42 7.47 4.92 2.01
C GLY A 42 7.45 4.75 3.53
N VAL A 43 6.34 5.11 4.19
CA VAL A 43 6.18 4.93 5.64
C VAL A 43 6.20 3.45 6.01
N VAL A 44 5.49 2.60 5.27
CA VAL A 44 5.47 1.14 5.53
C VAL A 44 6.89 0.54 5.43
N VAL A 45 7.64 0.89 4.38
CA VAL A 45 9.03 0.44 4.19
C VAL A 45 9.93 0.94 5.33
N ALA A 46 9.80 2.21 5.72
CA ALA A 46 10.59 2.80 6.80
C ALA A 46 10.31 2.10 8.14
N VAL A 47 9.04 1.82 8.46
CA VAL A 47 8.65 1.09 9.66
C VAL A 47 9.20 -0.34 9.64
N ALA A 48 9.03 -1.06 8.53
CA ALA A 48 9.56 -2.42 8.37
C ALA A 48 11.09 -2.45 8.57
N TYR A 49 11.81 -1.50 7.97
CA TYR A 49 13.26 -1.36 8.15
C TYR A 49 13.64 -1.06 9.61
N MET A 50 12.95 -0.14 10.28
CA MET A 50 13.24 0.18 11.69
C MET A 50 13.02 -1.02 12.60
N VAL A 51 11.92 -1.76 12.41
CA VAL A 51 11.61 -2.98 13.16
C VAL A 51 12.68 -4.05 12.91
N GLY A 52 13.02 -4.29 11.64
CA GLY A 52 14.07 -5.23 11.25
C GLY A 52 15.44 -4.85 11.81
N ARG A 53 15.82 -3.57 11.72
CA ARG A 53 17.09 -3.05 12.27
C ARG A 53 17.15 -3.20 13.77
N ARG A 54 16.05 -2.93 14.50
CA ARG A 54 16.00 -3.10 15.95
C ARG A 54 16.15 -4.57 16.34
N ALA A 55 15.44 -5.47 15.66
CA ALA A 55 15.53 -6.91 15.91
C ALA A 55 16.93 -7.47 15.56
N GLY A 56 17.53 -7.01 14.47
CA GLY A 56 18.89 -7.42 14.07
C GLY A 56 19.96 -7.01 15.06
N ARG A 57 19.86 -5.80 15.65
CA ARG A 57 20.78 -5.38 16.73
C ARG A 57 20.61 -6.18 18.01
N LEU A 58 19.38 -6.56 18.37
CA LEU A 58 19.13 -7.36 19.58
C LEU A 58 19.60 -8.81 19.41
N ARG A 59 19.66 -9.31 18.18
CA ARG A 59 20.08 -10.68 17.84
C ARG A 59 21.51 -10.76 17.31
N SER A 60 22.30 -9.68 17.41
CA SER A 60 23.68 -9.72 16.94
C SER A 60 24.49 -10.64 17.84
N THR A 61 24.80 -11.84 17.36
CA THR A 61 25.79 -12.73 17.96
C THR A 61 27.14 -12.01 17.96
N VAL A 62 27.67 -11.76 19.16
CA VAL A 62 29.03 -11.23 19.32
C VAL A 62 29.99 -12.29 18.79
N VAL A 63 30.54 -12.06 17.60
CA VAL A 63 31.59 -12.93 17.05
C VAL A 63 32.91 -12.41 17.62
N GLU A 64 33.37 -13.04 18.70
CA GLU A 64 34.75 -12.87 19.15
C GLU A 64 35.67 -13.39 18.05
N VAL A 65 36.24 -12.48 17.26
CA VAL A 65 37.24 -12.81 16.26
C VAL A 65 38.50 -13.23 17.01
N ARG A 66 38.63 -14.53 17.29
CA ARG A 66 39.87 -15.09 17.82
C ARG A 66 40.93 -14.98 16.72
N ARG A 67 41.81 -13.98 16.83
CA ARG A 67 43.02 -13.93 16.00
C ARG A 67 43.91 -15.09 16.44
N PHE A 68 44.25 -15.98 15.49
CA PHE A 68 45.33 -16.95 15.67
C PHE A 68 46.68 -16.25 15.46
#